data_AF-A0A4S9XCN3-F1
#
_entry.id   AF-A0A4S9XCN3-F1
#
_cell.length_a   1.000
_cell.length_b   1.000
_cell.length_c   1.000
_cell.angle_alpha   90.00
_cell.angle_beta   90.00
_cell.angle_gamma   90.00
#
_symmetry.space_group_name_H-M   'P 1'
#
loop_
_entity.id
_entity.type
_entity.pdbx_description
1 polymer ?
#
loop_
_entity_poly.entity_id
_entity_poly.type
_entity_poly.pdbx_seq_one_letter_code
_entity_poly.pdbx_strand_id
1 'polypeptide(L)'
;MSENIPESIPTHRDPRSGQATKKRALSPRSKQSAHLEHLFAFPEKAITFTTSSKTSSSSVPPEIVANVQGSSAGAGSGEFHVYKASRRREYERLRAMDEEKEKEERDGEFEMRKKEQEERDREKTEKNRVKREKARLRKEKGKAGKKDEGGDGEGKGDVVQKKEKFKPNVAVQRNGQNGEAEVGPAVEEQGIVFLDED
;
A
#
# COMPACT_ATOMS: atom_id res chain seq x y z
N MET A 1 -7.21 12.37 -53.33
CA MET A 1 -6.60 13.42 -52.48
C MET A 1 -7.68 14.48 -52.30
N SER A 2 -8.45 14.45 -51.20
CA SER A 2 -9.52 15.45 -50.98
C SER A 2 -8.89 16.69 -50.36
N GLU A 3 -9.14 17.84 -50.97
CA GLU A 3 -8.57 19.14 -50.62
C GLU A 3 -9.14 19.65 -49.29
N ASN A 4 -8.27 20.19 -48.42
CA ASN A 4 -8.65 20.77 -47.14
C ASN A 4 -9.23 22.18 -47.36
N ILE A 5 -10.54 22.28 -47.50
CA ILE A 5 -11.29 23.55 -47.60
C ILE A 5 -11.45 24.10 -46.16
N PRO A 6 -11.26 25.41 -45.91
CA PRO A 6 -11.29 25.99 -44.55
C PRO A 6 -12.64 25.82 -43.81
N GLU A 7 -13.72 25.52 -44.53
CA GLU A 7 -15.05 25.29 -43.97
C GLU A 7 -15.35 23.82 -43.61
N SER A 8 -14.48 22.87 -44.00
CA SER A 8 -14.68 21.46 -43.65
C SER A 8 -14.16 21.20 -42.24
N ILE A 9 -15.02 21.38 -41.23
CA ILE A 9 -14.75 20.87 -39.89
C ILE A 9 -14.62 19.34 -40.03
N PRO A 10 -13.49 18.73 -39.64
CA PRO A 10 -13.36 17.28 -39.67
C PRO A 10 -14.53 16.65 -38.92
N THR A 11 -15.23 15.71 -39.55
CA THR A 11 -16.47 15.06 -39.03
C THR A 11 -16.32 14.51 -37.60
N HIS A 12 -15.08 14.25 -37.17
CA HIS A 12 -14.73 13.80 -35.83
C HIS A 12 -14.82 14.87 -34.73
N ARG A 13 -14.96 16.15 -35.09
CA ARG A 13 -15.10 17.31 -34.17
C ARG A 13 -16.52 17.90 -34.12
N ASP A 14 -17.45 17.39 -34.92
CA ASP A 14 -18.86 17.84 -34.90
C ASP A 14 -19.61 17.21 -33.72
N PRO A 15 -20.15 18.00 -32.76
CA PRO A 15 -20.91 17.46 -31.63
C PRO A 15 -22.21 16.76 -32.02
N ARG A 16 -22.70 16.97 -33.25
CA ARG A 16 -23.91 16.30 -33.78
C ARG A 16 -23.62 14.94 -34.41
N SER A 17 -22.36 14.61 -34.70
CA SER A 17 -22.03 13.39 -35.46
C SER A 17 -22.13 12.10 -34.66
N GLY A 18 -22.48 12.15 -33.37
CA GLY A 18 -22.69 10.98 -32.50
C GLY A 18 -21.43 10.10 -32.30
N GLN A 19 -20.31 10.48 -32.91
CA GLN A 19 -19.03 9.78 -32.79
C GLN A 19 -18.54 9.94 -31.35
N ALA A 20 -18.34 8.82 -30.66
CA ALA A 20 -17.80 8.84 -29.32
C ALA A 20 -16.41 9.49 -29.35
N THR A 21 -16.28 10.70 -28.79
CA THR A 21 -14.97 11.31 -28.58
C THR A 21 -14.15 10.38 -27.70
N LYS A 22 -12.99 9.93 -28.18
CA LYS A 22 -12.09 9.06 -27.42
C LYS A 22 -11.83 9.71 -26.06
N LYS A 23 -12.39 9.16 -24.99
CA LYS A 23 -12.18 9.67 -23.63
C LYS A 23 -10.69 9.56 -23.35
N ARG A 24 -9.98 10.70 -23.28
CA ARG A 24 -8.56 10.73 -22.93
C ARG A 24 -8.42 10.15 -21.52
N ALA A 25 -7.53 9.19 -21.33
CA ALA A 25 -7.20 8.71 -20.00
C ALA A 25 -6.70 9.90 -19.18
N LEU A 26 -7.49 10.36 -18.21
CA LEU A 26 -7.11 11.50 -17.38
C LEU A 26 -5.88 11.12 -16.56
N SER A 27 -4.87 12.00 -16.54
CA SER A 27 -3.73 11.85 -15.65
C SER A 27 -4.20 11.85 -14.19
N PRO A 28 -3.45 11.23 -13.25
CA PRO A 28 -3.81 11.24 -11.83
C PRO A 28 -4.10 12.65 -11.31
N ARG A 29 -3.29 13.63 -11.71
CA ARG A 29 -3.48 15.05 -11.37
C ARG A 29 -4.80 15.61 -11.91
N SER A 30 -5.16 15.25 -13.14
CA SER A 30 -6.40 15.69 -13.76
C SER A 30 -7.65 15.07 -13.11
N LYS A 31 -7.55 13.83 -12.59
CA LYS A 31 -8.64 13.21 -11.81
C LYS A 31 -8.83 13.92 -10.47
N GLN A 32 -7.72 14.24 -9.79
CA GLN A 32 -7.76 14.99 -8.53
C GLN A 32 -8.31 16.40 -8.73
N SER A 33 -7.88 17.13 -9.75
CA SER A 33 -8.38 18.48 -10.03
C SER A 33 -9.89 18.49 -10.31
N ALA A 34 -10.39 17.54 -11.09
CA ALA A 34 -11.83 17.41 -11.35
C ALA A 34 -12.63 17.07 -10.09
N HIS A 35 -12.08 16.24 -9.19
CA HIS A 35 -12.72 15.96 -7.90
C HIS A 35 -12.75 17.20 -7.00
N LEU A 36 -11.66 17.96 -6.95
CA LEU A 36 -11.61 19.22 -6.21
C LEU A 36 -12.58 20.26 -6.77
N GLU A 37 -12.66 20.40 -8.09
CA GLU A 37 -13.62 21.28 -8.76
C GLU A 37 -15.06 20.93 -8.39
N HIS A 38 -15.38 19.63 -8.31
CA HIS A 38 -16.68 19.16 -7.86
C HIS A 38 -16.97 19.48 -6.38
N LEU A 39 -15.97 19.33 -5.50
CA LEU A 39 -16.09 19.70 -4.09
C LEU A 39 -16.25 21.22 -3.92
N PHE A 40 -15.51 22.02 -4.68
CA PHE A 40 -15.58 23.49 -4.64
C PHE A 40 -16.86 24.06 -5.28
N ALA A 41 -17.55 23.31 -6.14
CA ALA A 41 -18.86 23.72 -6.65
C ALA A 41 -19.92 23.81 -5.54
N PHE A 42 -19.75 23.05 -4.44
CA PHE A 42 -20.67 23.04 -3.29
C PHE A 42 -19.90 23.14 -1.97
N PRO A 43 -19.32 24.31 -1.64
CA PRO A 43 -18.44 24.46 -0.48
C PRO A 43 -19.16 24.28 0.86
N GLU A 44 -20.47 24.51 0.90
CA GLU A 44 -21.32 24.34 2.09
C GLU A 44 -21.63 22.87 2.42
N LYS A 45 -21.36 21.93 1.50
CA LYS A 45 -21.66 20.51 1.70
C LYS A 45 -20.61 19.89 2.61
N ALA A 46 -21.02 19.42 3.78
CA ALA A 46 -20.14 18.70 4.70
C ALA A 46 -19.50 17.48 4.02
N ILE A 47 -18.18 17.35 4.16
CA ILE A 47 -17.41 16.24 3.61
C ILE A 47 -17.63 15.02 4.53
N THR A 48 -18.25 13.97 4.00
CA THR A 48 -18.45 12.71 4.72
C THR A 48 -17.18 11.88 4.66
N PHE A 49 -16.42 11.81 5.76
CA PHE A 49 -15.36 10.83 5.91
C PHE A 49 -15.99 9.48 6.26
N THR A 50 -15.74 8.45 5.46
CA THR A 50 -16.16 7.09 5.81
C THR A 50 -15.27 6.61 6.96
N THR A 51 -15.75 6.70 8.20
CA THR A 51 -14.96 6.42 9.41
C THR A 51 -14.65 4.93 9.60
N SER A 52 -15.39 4.04 8.95
CA SER A 52 -15.07 2.62 8.81
C SER A 52 -15.99 1.99 7.76
N SER A 53 -15.47 1.08 6.93
CA SER A 53 -16.34 0.23 6.12
C SER A 53 -17.05 -0.73 7.07
N LYS A 54 -18.39 -0.66 7.15
CA LYS A 54 -19.17 -1.63 7.90
C LYS A 54 -18.81 -3.02 7.39
N THR A 55 -18.37 -3.91 8.28
CA THR A 55 -18.25 -5.33 7.95
C THR A 55 -19.64 -5.84 7.59
N SER A 56 -19.74 -6.68 6.56
CA SER A 56 -21.01 -7.24 6.13
C SER A 56 -21.50 -8.23 7.19
N SER A 57 -22.15 -7.74 8.24
CA SER A 57 -22.75 -8.60 9.26
C SER A 57 -23.84 -9.43 8.61
N SER A 58 -23.69 -10.76 8.65
CA SER A 58 -24.80 -11.65 8.30
C SER A 58 -26.02 -11.27 9.16
N SER A 59 -27.17 -11.03 8.51
CA SER A 59 -28.38 -10.64 9.24
C SER A 59 -28.73 -11.73 10.25
N VAL A 60 -28.87 -11.35 11.51
CA VAL A 60 -29.33 -12.27 12.57
C VAL A 60 -30.69 -12.86 12.14
N PRO A 61 -30.88 -14.18 12.26
CA PRO A 61 -32.17 -14.79 11.93
C PRO A 61 -33.27 -14.23 12.85
N PRO A 62 -34.48 -13.99 12.34
CA PRO A 62 -35.59 -13.49 13.17
C PRO A 62 -35.97 -14.53 14.23
N GLU A 63 -36.24 -14.09 15.46
CA GLU A 63 -36.57 -14.97 16.58
C GLU A 63 -37.94 -15.65 16.42
N ILE A 64 -38.93 -14.94 15.85
CA ILE A 64 -40.30 -15.44 15.69
C ILE A 64 -40.67 -15.42 14.22
N VAL A 65 -41.01 -16.59 13.69
CA VAL A 65 -41.60 -16.74 12.37
C VAL A 65 -43.11 -16.88 12.54
N ALA A 66 -43.87 -15.86 12.14
CA ALA A 66 -45.33 -15.83 12.33
C ALA A 66 -46.10 -16.77 11.38
N ASN A 67 -45.47 -17.23 10.29
CA ASN A 67 -46.14 -17.92 9.18
C ASN A 67 -45.84 -19.43 9.15
N VAL A 68 -45.78 -20.09 10.32
CA VAL A 68 -45.49 -21.52 10.40
C VAL A 68 -46.78 -22.32 10.20
N GLN A 69 -46.87 -23.01 9.07
CA GLN A 69 -47.95 -23.95 8.78
C GLN A 69 -47.80 -25.21 9.66
N GLY A 70 -48.90 -25.86 10.04
CA GLY A 70 -48.88 -27.03 10.93
C GLY A 70 -48.00 -28.18 10.42
N SER A 71 -47.42 -28.96 11.35
CA SER A 71 -46.40 -29.97 11.03
C SER A 71 -46.88 -31.12 10.12
N SER A 72 -48.19 -31.38 10.07
CA SER A 72 -48.80 -32.39 9.20
C SER A 72 -49.38 -31.81 7.91
N ALA A 73 -49.28 -30.51 7.69
CA ALA A 73 -49.84 -29.86 6.52
C ALA A 73 -48.92 -30.08 5.30
N GLY A 74 -49.51 -30.25 4.11
CA GLY A 74 -48.77 -30.53 2.88
C GLY A 74 -47.89 -29.37 2.40
N ALA A 75 -46.99 -29.65 1.46
CA ALA A 75 -46.12 -28.64 0.86
C ALA A 75 -46.94 -27.61 0.06
N GLY A 76 -46.90 -26.35 0.47
CA GLY A 76 -47.49 -25.24 -0.28
C GLY A 76 -46.64 -24.82 -1.48
N SER A 77 -47.23 -24.08 -2.43
CA SER A 77 -46.53 -23.59 -3.61
C SER A 77 -45.37 -22.62 -3.31
N GLY A 78 -45.43 -21.93 -2.17
CA GLY A 78 -44.38 -21.01 -1.71
C GLY A 78 -43.23 -21.66 -0.94
N GLU A 79 -43.38 -22.92 -0.52
CA GLU A 79 -42.41 -23.58 0.38
C GLU A 79 -41.03 -23.72 -0.26
N PHE A 80 -40.99 -23.99 -1.57
CA PHE A 80 -39.73 -24.05 -2.32
C PHE A 80 -38.92 -22.74 -2.23
N HIS A 81 -39.59 -21.59 -2.32
CA HIS A 81 -38.92 -20.29 -2.25
C HIS A 81 -38.46 -19.96 -0.83
N VAL A 82 -39.23 -20.34 0.19
CA VAL A 82 -38.83 -20.22 1.60
C VAL A 82 -37.55 -21.02 1.84
N TYR A 83 -37.50 -22.27 1.40
CA TYR A 83 -36.32 -23.12 1.50
C TYR A 83 -35.11 -22.55 0.73
N LYS A 84 -35.32 -22.09 -0.50
CA LYS A 84 -34.24 -21.49 -1.32
C LYS A 84 -33.65 -20.26 -0.63
N ALA A 85 -34.49 -19.42 -0.04
CA ALA A 85 -34.04 -18.23 0.69
C ALA A 85 -33.34 -18.59 2.01
N SER A 86 -33.88 -19.54 2.79
CA SER A 86 -33.27 -19.97 4.05
C SER A 86 -31.92 -20.64 3.83
N ARG A 87 -31.82 -21.55 2.86
CA ARG A 87 -30.56 -22.20 2.48
C ARG A 87 -29.50 -21.20 2.01
N ARG A 88 -29.90 -20.20 1.20
CA ARG A 88 -28.98 -19.15 0.75
C ARG A 88 -28.45 -18.33 1.94
N ARG A 89 -29.32 -17.89 2.84
CA ARG A 89 -28.93 -17.16 4.07
C ARG A 89 -27.99 -18.00 4.94
N GLU A 90 -28.25 -19.30 5.05
CA GLU A 90 -27.42 -20.20 5.86
C GLU A 90 -26.03 -20.42 5.24
N TYR A 91 -25.94 -20.59 3.92
CA TYR A 91 -24.63 -20.67 3.25
C TYR A 91 -23.84 -19.37 3.34
N GLU A 92 -24.50 -18.22 3.18
CA GLU A 92 -23.87 -16.92 3.39
C GLU A 92 -23.38 -16.76 4.83
N ARG A 93 -24.14 -17.23 5.82
CA ARG A 93 -23.75 -17.22 7.24
C ARG A 93 -22.54 -18.12 7.52
N LEU A 94 -22.58 -19.38 7.08
CA LEU A 94 -21.47 -20.33 7.28
C LEU A 94 -20.20 -19.81 6.60
N ARG A 95 -20.32 -19.33 5.36
CA ARG A 95 -19.20 -18.75 4.63
C ARG A 95 -18.59 -17.54 5.34
N ALA A 96 -19.41 -16.65 5.88
CA ALA A 96 -18.91 -15.49 6.64
C ALA A 96 -18.16 -15.94 7.91
N MET A 97 -18.66 -16.95 8.62
CA MET A 97 -17.97 -17.49 9.80
C MET A 97 -16.64 -18.15 9.45
N ASP A 98 -16.60 -18.92 8.36
CA ASP A 98 -15.36 -19.55 7.89
C ASP A 98 -14.34 -18.48 7.46
N GLU A 99 -14.76 -17.46 6.70
CA GLU A 99 -13.91 -16.34 6.28
C GLU A 99 -13.38 -15.53 7.47
N GLU A 100 -14.20 -15.27 8.50
CA GLU A 100 -13.79 -14.61 9.73
C GLU A 100 -12.75 -15.43 10.50
N LYS A 101 -12.98 -16.74 10.64
CA LYS A 101 -12.05 -17.65 11.31
C LYS A 101 -10.70 -17.70 10.60
N GLU A 102 -10.69 -17.90 9.29
CA GLU A 102 -9.44 -17.91 8.54
C GLU A 102 -8.71 -16.57 8.60
N LYS A 103 -9.44 -15.45 8.68
CA LYS A 103 -8.83 -14.13 8.85
C LYS A 103 -8.20 -13.99 10.24
N GLU A 104 -8.89 -14.41 11.29
CA GLU A 104 -8.36 -14.38 12.66
C GLU A 104 -7.08 -15.23 12.80
N GLU A 105 -7.07 -16.43 12.21
CA GLU A 105 -5.90 -17.30 12.17
C GLU A 105 -4.72 -16.62 11.45
N ARG A 106 -4.95 -16.06 10.25
CA ARG A 106 -3.91 -15.35 9.48
C ARG A 106 -3.40 -14.10 10.18
N ASP A 107 -4.29 -13.31 10.78
CA ASP A 107 -3.92 -12.09 11.51
C ASP A 107 -3.10 -12.46 12.76
N GLY A 108 -3.49 -13.53 13.47
CA GLY A 108 -2.74 -14.06 14.62
C GLY A 108 -1.34 -14.55 14.25
N GLU A 109 -1.20 -15.33 13.19
CA GLU A 109 0.10 -15.78 12.67
C GLU A 109 0.99 -14.61 12.26
N PHE A 110 0.40 -13.61 11.58
CA PHE A 110 1.11 -12.41 11.16
C PHE A 110 1.61 -11.60 12.36
N GLU A 111 0.78 -11.41 13.39
CA GLU A 111 1.18 -10.71 14.61
C GLU A 111 2.31 -11.42 15.35
N MET A 112 2.25 -12.74 15.46
CA MET A 112 3.30 -13.54 16.08
C MET A 112 4.62 -13.42 15.33
N ARG A 113 4.59 -13.57 13.99
CA ARG A 113 5.77 -13.40 13.13
C ARG A 113 6.36 -12.00 13.23
N LYS A 114 5.51 -10.97 13.28
CA LYS A 114 5.93 -9.57 13.43
C LYS A 114 6.61 -9.32 14.78
N LYS A 115 6.03 -9.82 15.88
CA LYS A 115 6.61 -9.70 17.23
C LYS A 115 7.97 -10.39 17.30
N GLU A 116 8.08 -11.60 16.77
CA GLU A 116 9.35 -12.33 16.75
C GLU A 116 10.45 -11.57 15.97
N GLN A 117 10.10 -10.99 14.82
CA GLN A 117 11.04 -10.18 14.05
C GLN A 117 11.45 -8.91 14.79
N GLU A 118 10.51 -8.22 15.43
CA GLU A 118 10.77 -7.02 16.23
C GLU A 118 11.69 -7.34 17.43
N GLU A 119 11.47 -8.46 18.12
CA GLU A 119 12.33 -8.92 19.21
C GLU A 119 13.74 -9.26 18.72
N ARG A 120 13.86 -9.99 17.60
CA ARG A 120 15.18 -10.30 16.99
C ARG A 120 15.95 -9.04 16.62
N ASP A 121 15.27 -8.04 16.08
CA ASP A 121 15.90 -6.75 15.72
C ASP A 121 16.22 -5.91 16.97
N ARG A 122 15.36 -5.94 17.98
CA ARG A 122 15.60 -5.31 19.28
C ARG A 122 16.82 -5.89 19.98
N GLU A 123 16.96 -7.22 20.03
CA GLU A 123 18.14 -7.84 20.63
C GLU A 123 19.43 -7.46 19.91
N LYS A 124 19.42 -7.45 18.56
CA LYS A 124 20.59 -7.06 17.76
C LYS A 124 20.96 -5.59 18.02
N THR A 125 19.95 -4.72 18.06
CA THR A 125 20.16 -3.28 18.29
C THR A 125 20.65 -3.00 19.72
N GLU A 126 20.10 -3.67 20.74
CA GLU A 126 20.53 -3.58 22.14
C GLU A 126 21.97 -4.09 22.32
N LYS A 127 22.32 -5.28 21.77
CA LYS A 127 23.70 -5.81 21.78
C LYS A 127 24.68 -4.80 21.16
N ASN A 128 24.30 -4.17 20.04
CA ASN A 128 25.13 -3.16 19.38
C ASN A 128 25.18 -1.82 20.14
N ARG A 129 24.10 -1.44 20.83
CA ARG A 129 24.06 -0.25 21.69
C ARG A 129 24.98 -0.43 22.90
N VAL A 130 24.91 -1.57 23.58
CA VAL A 130 25.80 -1.89 24.71
C VAL A 130 27.27 -1.89 24.28
N LYS A 131 27.60 -2.46 23.11
CA LYS A 131 28.97 -2.40 22.55
C LYS A 131 29.43 -0.95 22.34
N ARG A 132 28.57 -0.09 21.78
CA ARG A 132 28.87 1.33 21.55
C ARG A 132 29.03 2.11 22.86
N GLU A 133 28.18 1.88 23.84
CA GLU A 133 28.28 2.54 25.15
C GLU A 133 29.54 2.10 25.92
N LYS A 134 29.88 0.80 25.92
CA LYS A 134 31.15 0.32 26.48
C LYS A 134 32.36 0.96 25.80
N ALA A 135 32.35 1.10 24.48
CA ALA A 135 33.41 1.80 23.74
C ALA A 135 33.45 3.30 24.06
N ARG A 136 32.31 3.96 24.25
CA ARG A 136 32.22 5.37 24.66
C ARG A 136 32.84 5.58 26.05
N LEU A 137 32.44 4.75 27.02
CA LEU A 137 32.97 4.80 28.39
C LEU A 137 34.49 4.54 28.43
N ARG A 138 35.01 3.60 27.63
CA ARG A 138 36.47 3.39 27.51
C ARG A 138 37.20 4.61 26.94
N LYS A 139 36.62 5.27 25.93
CA LYS A 139 37.19 6.51 25.35
C LYS A 139 37.14 7.68 26.33
N GLU A 140 36.05 7.84 27.08
CA GLU A 140 35.92 8.87 28.12
C GLU A 140 36.94 8.65 29.24
N LYS A 141 37.09 7.41 29.75
CA LYS A 141 38.12 7.07 30.74
C LYS A 141 39.54 7.26 30.23
N GLY A 142 39.82 6.87 28.98
CA GLY A 142 41.12 7.09 28.35
C GLY A 142 41.45 8.57 28.16
N LYS A 143 40.45 9.42 27.87
CA LYS A 143 40.64 10.89 27.79
C LYS A 143 40.81 11.54 29.16
N ALA A 144 40.21 10.98 30.21
CA ALA A 144 40.40 11.43 31.59
C ALA A 144 41.81 11.06 32.10
N GLY A 145 42.31 9.85 31.80
CA GLY A 145 43.68 9.45 32.15
C GLY A 145 44.76 10.15 31.32
N LYS A 146 44.51 10.41 30.02
CA LYS A 146 45.47 11.10 29.14
C LYS A 146 45.52 12.62 29.32
N LYS A 147 44.68 13.19 30.21
CA LYS A 147 44.83 14.58 30.68
C LYS A 147 45.84 14.70 31.82
N ASP A 148 46.32 13.59 32.38
CA ASP A 148 47.26 13.60 33.51
C ASP A 148 48.67 13.08 33.15
N GLU A 149 48.83 12.33 32.07
CA GLU A 149 50.16 11.92 31.59
C GLU A 149 50.32 12.12 30.08
N GLY A 150 51.12 13.14 29.74
CA GLY A 150 51.77 13.27 28.44
C GLY A 150 52.98 12.35 28.39
N GLY A 151 52.95 11.33 27.52
CA GLY A 151 54.08 10.44 27.28
C GLY A 151 53.79 9.47 26.13
N ASP A 152 54.66 9.50 25.12
CA ASP A 152 54.69 8.69 23.91
C ASP A 152 54.67 7.17 24.14
N GLY A 153 54.15 6.43 23.15
CA GLY A 153 54.22 4.96 23.16
C GLY A 153 53.47 4.30 22.00
N GLU A 154 54.23 3.88 20.98
CA GLU A 154 53.81 3.03 19.86
C GLU A 154 53.25 1.68 20.31
N GLY A 155 52.28 1.15 19.56
CA GLY A 155 51.75 -0.20 19.77
C GLY A 155 50.89 -0.70 18.60
N LYS A 156 51.42 -1.70 17.88
CA LYS A 156 50.89 -2.38 16.69
C LYS A 156 49.49 -3.00 16.86
N GLY A 157 48.71 -2.91 15.77
CA GLY A 157 48.04 -4.07 15.16
C GLY A 157 46.59 -4.38 15.60
N ASP A 158 45.62 -4.01 14.77
CA ASP A 158 44.54 -4.92 14.37
C ASP A 158 43.92 -4.47 13.05
N VAL A 159 43.98 -5.33 12.02
CA VAL A 159 43.51 -5.08 10.66
C VAL A 159 41.99 -5.23 10.65
N VAL A 160 41.29 -4.14 10.94
CA VAL A 160 39.85 -4.05 10.68
C VAL A 160 39.65 -3.85 9.19
N GLN A 161 39.24 -4.93 8.51
CA GLN A 161 38.79 -4.90 7.12
C GLN A 161 37.78 -3.76 6.93
N LYS A 162 38.21 -2.72 6.19
CA LYS A 162 37.35 -1.65 5.69
C LYS A 162 36.30 -2.28 4.78
N LYS A 163 35.08 -2.47 5.29
CA LYS A 163 33.91 -2.56 4.41
C LYS A 163 33.79 -1.24 3.67
N GLU A 164 34.00 -1.28 2.36
CA GLU A 164 33.79 -0.13 1.49
C GLU A 164 32.38 0.41 1.70
N LYS A 165 32.32 1.70 2.04
CA LYS A 165 31.06 2.43 2.09
C LYS A 165 30.67 2.73 0.65
N PHE A 166 29.55 2.17 0.20
CA PHE A 166 28.86 2.63 -1.01
C PHE A 166 28.66 4.14 -0.90
N LYS A 167 29.32 4.90 -1.77
CA LYS A 167 29.11 6.34 -1.89
C LYS A 167 27.87 6.54 -2.77
N PRO A 168 26.87 7.35 -2.35
CA PRO A 168 25.80 7.73 -3.25
C PRO A 168 26.40 8.54 -4.39
N ASN A 169 26.01 8.21 -5.62
CA ASN A 169 26.52 8.80 -6.84
C ASN A 169 26.25 10.32 -6.81
N VAL A 170 27.31 11.13 -6.71
CA VAL A 170 27.19 12.58 -6.69
C VAL A 170 26.82 13.04 -8.09
N ALA A 171 25.67 13.71 -8.15
CA ALA A 171 25.09 14.33 -9.33
C ALA A 171 26.16 15.07 -10.18
N VAL A 172 26.27 14.68 -11.44
CA VAL A 172 27.00 15.45 -12.45
C VAL A 172 26.21 16.73 -12.70
N GLN A 173 26.68 17.84 -12.12
CA GLN A 173 26.34 19.17 -12.59
C GLN A 173 27.10 19.41 -13.90
N ARG A 174 26.36 19.61 -14.99
CA ARG A 174 26.88 20.26 -16.20
C ARG A 174 26.00 21.48 -16.48
N ASN A 175 26.48 22.64 -16.04
CA ASN A 175 26.13 23.90 -16.69
C ASN A 175 26.98 24.01 -17.96
N GLY A 176 26.31 24.13 -19.10
CA GLY A 176 26.92 24.36 -20.41
C GLY A 176 25.83 24.58 -21.45
N GLN A 177 25.86 25.74 -22.08
CA GLN A 177 24.83 26.32 -22.94
C GLN A 177 24.71 25.64 -24.32
N ASN A 178 23.50 25.75 -24.89
CA ASN A 178 23.12 25.69 -26.29
C ASN A 178 23.09 24.33 -27.04
N GLY A 179 21.91 24.04 -27.60
CA GLY A 179 21.76 23.39 -28.90
C GLY A 179 21.30 21.93 -28.89
N GLU A 180 20.06 21.73 -29.34
CA GLU A 180 19.58 20.54 -30.08
C GLU A 180 19.25 19.27 -29.24
N ALA A 181 17.95 19.04 -29.02
CA ALA A 181 17.42 17.87 -28.33
C ALA A 181 17.11 16.74 -29.34
N GLU A 182 18.08 15.83 -29.51
CA GLU A 182 17.81 14.49 -30.05
C GLU A 182 17.13 13.61 -28.99
N VAL A 183 16.17 12.80 -29.44
CA VAL A 183 15.35 11.88 -28.65
C VAL A 183 16.14 10.61 -28.35
N GLY A 184 16.45 10.36 -27.08
CA GLY A 184 17.01 9.11 -26.57
C GLY A 184 15.96 8.26 -25.81
N PRO A 185 16.08 6.92 -25.81
CA PRO A 185 14.99 6.00 -25.45
C PRO A 185 14.67 5.96 -23.95
N ALA A 186 13.39 5.72 -23.65
CA ALA A 186 12.82 5.55 -22.32
C ALA A 186 13.50 4.42 -21.55
N VAL A 187 13.98 4.72 -20.34
CA VAL A 187 14.48 3.73 -19.39
C VAL A 187 13.26 3.05 -18.76
N GLU A 188 13.03 1.79 -19.13
CA GLU A 188 12.06 0.92 -18.47
C GLU A 188 12.55 0.63 -17.04
N GLU A 189 11.75 1.00 -16.05
CA GLU A 189 11.99 0.66 -14.64
C GLU A 189 11.78 -0.84 -14.45
N GLN A 190 12.86 -1.61 -14.46
CA GLN A 190 12.84 -3.02 -14.07
C GLN A 190 12.56 -3.12 -12.57
N GLY A 191 11.36 -3.61 -12.23
CA GLY A 191 10.96 -3.93 -10.86
C GLY A 191 11.90 -4.97 -10.25
N ILE A 192 12.20 -4.80 -8.96
CA ILE A 192 13.01 -5.74 -8.18
C ILE A 192 12.23 -7.06 -8.05
N VAL A 193 12.69 -8.10 -8.73
CA VAL A 193 12.19 -9.47 -8.58
C VAL A 193 12.91 -10.10 -7.39
N PHE A 194 12.17 -10.39 -6.32
CA PHE A 194 12.66 -11.25 -5.25
C PHE A 194 12.49 -12.70 -5.72
N LEU A 195 13.60 -13.40 -5.97
CA LEU A 195 13.59 -14.86 -6.03
C LEU A 195 13.50 -15.37 -4.59
N ASP A 196 12.37 -15.96 -4.24
CA ASP A 196 12.27 -16.89 -3.12
C ASP A 196 12.96 -18.19 -3.56
N GLU A 197 14.17 -18.45 -3.04
CA GLU A 197 14.82 -19.76 -3.11
C GLU A 197 14.33 -20.61 -1.93
N ASP A 198 13.75 -21.77 -2.25
CA ASP A 198 13.48 -22.88 -1.32
C ASP A 198 14.78 -23.45 -0.69
#